data_AF-A0A835YVL4-F1
#
_entry.id   AF-A0A835YVL4-F1
#
_cell.length_a   1.000
_cell.length_b   1.000
_cell.length_c   1.000
_cell.angle_alpha   90.00
_cell.angle_beta   90.00
_cell.angle_gamma   90.00
#
_symmetry.space_group_name_H-M   'P 1'
#
loop_
_entity.id
_entity.type
_entity.pdbx_description
1 polymer ?
#
loop_
_entity_poly.entity_id
_entity_poly.type
_entity_poly.pdbx_seq_one_letter_code
_entity_poly.pdbx_strand_id
1 'polypeptide(L)'
;MALNLSQAVQGAVLRVAASTPLGIPNALGFVTVAGASLVALHVSEAVSTALTTGNLQLAVQSTIETASDPGPAEASAVAFGLALFKCLGGTFGGIAPSLIDNLGAFSRFKASLPATLLYATTEERGVINALGETYGCHSCGRRAGAKYNADHMPPLKYVKKANARLWRRVTGLTVTQRFYPQCKPCSDIQAQVVRADGRFVKYHHPLTVHRYHATGLLLVAGVLCLREYARERTARAALRKAEK
;
A
#
# COMPACT_ATOMS: atom_id res chain seq x y z
N MET A 1 -6.60 11.37 -0.59
CA MET A 1 -7.39 11.42 0.66
C MET A 1 -7.61 10.04 1.27
N ALA A 2 -8.10 9.04 0.51
CA ALA A 2 -8.40 7.69 1.01
C ALA A 2 -7.23 6.98 1.74
N LEU A 3 -6.00 7.09 1.23
CA LEU A 3 -4.83 6.47 1.87
C LEU A 3 -4.53 7.03 3.26
N ASN A 4 -4.66 8.34 3.46
CA ASN A 4 -4.38 8.97 4.76
C ASN A 4 -5.45 8.58 5.78
N LEU A 5 -6.71 8.56 5.37
CA LEU A 5 -7.82 8.11 6.22
C LEU A 5 -7.63 6.64 6.62
N SER A 6 -7.32 5.77 5.64
CA SER A 6 -7.02 4.36 5.90
C SER A 6 -5.88 4.20 6.90
N GLN A 7 -4.76 4.92 6.69
CA GLN A 7 -3.64 4.84 7.61
C GLN A 7 -3.97 5.37 9.01
N ALA A 8 -4.75 6.44 9.12
CA ALA A 8 -5.20 6.98 10.40
C ALA A 8 -6.11 6.00 11.14
N VAL A 9 -7.08 5.39 10.45
CA VAL A 9 -7.95 4.36 11.04
C VAL A 9 -7.12 3.15 11.49
N GLN A 10 -6.25 2.63 10.62
CA GLN A 10 -5.42 1.48 10.96
C GLN A 10 -4.46 1.79 12.12
N GLY A 11 -3.69 2.88 12.04
CA GLY A 11 -2.65 3.20 13.01
C GLY A 11 -3.16 3.80 14.32
N ALA A 12 -4.06 4.79 14.25
CA ALA A 12 -4.50 5.54 15.42
C ALA A 12 -5.68 4.86 16.14
N VAL A 13 -6.64 4.31 15.39
CA VAL A 13 -7.84 3.68 15.98
C VAL A 13 -7.58 2.21 16.29
N LEU A 14 -7.15 1.44 15.28
CA LEU A 14 -7.00 -0.02 15.40
C LEU A 14 -5.64 -0.45 15.94
N ARG A 15 -4.67 0.46 16.06
CA ARG A 15 -3.27 0.17 16.47
C ARG A 15 -2.61 -0.91 15.61
N VAL A 16 -2.96 -0.94 14.32
CA VAL A 16 -2.40 -1.82 13.29
C VAL A 16 -1.31 -1.09 12.52
N ALA A 17 -0.19 -1.79 12.31
CA ALA A 17 0.92 -1.36 11.48
C ALA A 17 1.32 -2.48 10.52
N ALA A 18 2.16 -2.19 9.53
CA ALA A 18 2.58 -3.15 8.51
C ALA A 18 3.20 -4.45 9.07
N SER A 19 3.79 -4.38 10.27
CA SER A 19 4.38 -5.54 10.96
C SER A 19 3.44 -6.25 11.94
N THR A 20 2.17 -5.82 12.05
CA THR A 20 1.17 -6.50 12.89
C THR A 20 1.00 -7.96 12.40
N PRO A 21 1.05 -8.95 13.30
CA PRO A 21 1.07 -10.37 12.93
C PRO A 21 -0.27 -10.83 12.35
N LEU A 22 -0.32 -12.12 11.98
CA LEU A 22 -1.53 -12.81 11.49
C LEU A 22 -2.11 -12.24 10.19
N GLY A 23 -1.32 -11.46 9.44
CA GLY A 23 -1.74 -10.91 8.15
C GLY A 23 -2.81 -9.82 8.25
N ILE A 24 -3.10 -9.28 9.44
CA ILE A 24 -4.10 -8.22 9.66
C ILE A 24 -3.89 -7.03 8.71
N PRO A 25 -2.67 -6.51 8.48
CA PRO A 25 -2.45 -5.41 7.55
C PRO A 25 -2.85 -5.74 6.11
N ASN A 26 -2.68 -7.00 5.69
CA ASN A 26 -3.08 -7.43 4.36
C ASN A 26 -4.61 -7.51 4.24
N ALA A 27 -5.31 -7.99 5.26
CA ALA A 27 -6.77 -8.04 5.27
C ALA A 27 -7.37 -6.62 5.23
N LEU A 28 -6.90 -5.72 6.10
CA LEU A 28 -7.37 -4.33 6.11
C LEU A 28 -7.01 -3.59 4.83
N GLY A 29 -5.81 -3.83 4.29
CA GLY A 29 -5.40 -3.28 2.99
C GLY A 29 -6.28 -3.78 1.85
N PHE A 30 -6.65 -5.06 1.84
CA PHE A 30 -7.58 -5.63 0.87
C PHE A 30 -8.94 -4.95 0.93
N VAL A 31 -9.54 -4.86 2.12
CA VAL A 31 -10.83 -4.17 2.33
C VAL A 31 -10.75 -2.71 1.90
N THR A 32 -9.64 -2.03 2.21
CA THR A 32 -9.40 -0.64 1.79
C THR A 32 -9.43 -0.49 0.28
N VAL A 33 -8.74 -1.37 -0.46
CA VAL A 33 -8.70 -1.31 -1.94
C VAL A 33 -10.06 -1.68 -2.53
N ALA A 34 -10.74 -2.70 -2.00
CA ALA A 34 -12.08 -3.10 -2.43
C ALA A 34 -13.08 -1.95 -2.24
N GLY A 35 -13.14 -1.36 -1.04
CA GLY A 35 -14.01 -0.20 -0.76
C GLY A 35 -13.68 1.01 -1.62
N ALA A 36 -12.40 1.32 -1.84
CA ALA A 36 -12.00 2.40 -2.75
C ALA A 36 -12.43 2.14 -4.20
N SER A 37 -12.48 0.88 -4.63
CA SER A 37 -12.92 0.48 -5.97
C SER A 37 -14.43 0.68 -6.14
N LEU A 38 -15.23 0.36 -5.12
CA LEU A 38 -16.67 0.64 -5.09
C LEU A 38 -16.95 2.15 -5.13
N VAL A 39 -16.24 2.92 -4.30
CA VAL A 39 -16.35 4.40 -4.32
C VAL A 39 -16.01 4.94 -5.71
N ALA A 40 -14.96 4.42 -6.36
CA ALA A 40 -14.57 4.84 -7.70
C ALA A 40 -15.65 4.48 -8.76
N LEU A 41 -16.28 3.31 -8.68
CA LEU A 41 -17.40 2.95 -9.55
C LEU A 41 -18.56 3.94 -9.39
N HIS A 42 -19.03 4.15 -8.17
CA HIS A 42 -20.15 5.04 -7.87
C HIS A 42 -19.87 6.50 -8.23
N VAL A 43 -18.64 6.99 -8.02
CA VAL A 43 -18.24 8.32 -8.49
C VAL A 43 -18.31 8.40 -10.02
N SER A 44 -17.91 7.35 -10.73
CA SER A 44 -18.01 7.32 -12.20
C SER A 44 -19.47 7.34 -12.67
N GLU A 45 -20.36 6.67 -11.95
CA GLU A 45 -21.81 6.69 -12.21
C GLU A 45 -22.40 8.08 -11.99
N ALA A 46 -22.11 8.69 -10.85
CA ALA A 46 -22.56 10.05 -10.53
C ALA A 46 -22.06 11.05 -11.58
N VAL A 47 -20.78 10.98 -11.97
CA VAL A 47 -20.23 11.88 -13.01
C VAL A 47 -20.91 11.65 -14.35
N SER A 48 -21.07 10.40 -14.78
CA SER A 48 -21.76 10.08 -16.04
C SER A 48 -23.20 10.59 -16.05
N THR A 49 -23.95 10.39 -14.96
CA THR A 49 -25.34 10.84 -14.85
C THR A 49 -25.40 12.37 -14.86
N ALA A 50 -24.55 13.05 -14.09
CA ALA A 50 -24.49 14.50 -14.04
C ALA A 50 -24.18 15.11 -15.42
N LEU A 51 -23.28 14.49 -16.20
CA LEU A 51 -22.97 14.92 -17.56
C LEU A 51 -24.18 14.75 -18.50
N THR A 52 -24.98 13.70 -18.33
CA THR A 52 -26.17 13.46 -19.16
C THR A 52 -27.37 14.31 -18.78
N THR A 53 -27.59 14.56 -17.50
CA THR A 53 -28.79 15.25 -17.00
C THR A 53 -28.57 16.74 -16.75
N GLY A 54 -27.30 17.18 -16.67
CA GLY A 54 -26.95 18.51 -16.20
C GLY A 54 -27.24 18.72 -14.70
N ASN A 55 -27.59 17.68 -13.94
CA ASN A 55 -28.00 17.78 -12.54
C ASN A 55 -27.18 16.84 -11.64
N LEU A 56 -26.22 17.43 -10.91
CA LEU A 56 -25.35 16.71 -9.98
C LEU A 56 -26.10 16.15 -8.77
N GLN A 57 -27.10 16.86 -8.24
CA GLN A 57 -27.83 16.42 -7.06
C GLN A 57 -28.63 15.14 -7.35
N LEU A 58 -29.32 15.11 -8.49
CA LEU A 58 -30.01 13.91 -8.96
C LEU A 58 -29.05 12.74 -9.14
N ALA A 59 -27.87 13.00 -9.71
CA ALA A 59 -26.85 11.99 -9.94
C ALA A 59 -26.31 11.39 -8.63
N VAL A 60 -26.03 12.22 -7.62
CA VAL A 60 -25.58 11.76 -6.31
C VAL A 60 -26.66 10.93 -5.62
N GLN A 61 -27.92 11.36 -5.69
CA GLN A 61 -29.02 10.66 -5.03
C GLN A 61 -29.28 9.26 -5.63
N SER A 62 -29.31 9.16 -6.97
CA SER A 62 -29.41 7.88 -7.67
C SER A 62 -28.25 6.92 -7.33
N THR A 63 -27.05 7.47 -7.11
CA THR A 63 -25.87 6.68 -6.74
C THR A 63 -26.00 6.12 -5.32
N ILE A 64 -26.53 6.90 -4.37
CA ILE A 64 -26.76 6.46 -2.98
C ILE A 64 -27.79 5.32 -2.93
N GLU A 65 -28.86 5.44 -3.73
CA GLU A 65 -29.88 4.39 -3.85
C GLU A 65 -29.29 3.08 -4.39
N THR A 66 -28.50 3.17 -5.47
CA THR A 66 -27.84 2.01 -6.09
C THR A 66 -26.85 1.33 -5.14
N ALA A 67 -26.10 2.12 -4.35
CA ALA A 67 -25.12 1.58 -3.39
C ALA A 67 -25.75 0.70 -2.27
N SER A 68 -27.07 0.73 -2.11
CA SER A 68 -27.78 -0.04 -1.08
C SER A 68 -28.06 -1.49 -1.50
N ASP A 69 -27.97 -1.83 -2.80
CA ASP A 69 -28.19 -3.18 -3.33
C ASP A 69 -27.06 -3.57 -4.31
N PRO A 70 -25.94 -4.13 -3.82
CA PRO A 70 -24.77 -4.38 -4.65
C PRO A 70 -25.01 -5.50 -5.65
N GLY A 71 -24.85 -5.18 -6.94
CA GLY A 71 -24.99 -6.10 -8.04
C GLY A 71 -23.67 -6.68 -8.59
N PRO A 72 -23.73 -7.30 -9.78
CA PRO A 72 -22.55 -7.85 -10.47
C PRO A 72 -21.51 -6.80 -10.89
N ALA A 73 -21.91 -5.54 -11.05
CA ALA A 73 -21.03 -4.44 -11.45
C ALA A 73 -20.03 -4.10 -10.33
N GLU A 74 -20.50 -4.07 -9.08
CA GLU A 74 -19.73 -3.83 -7.86
C GLU A 74 -18.67 -4.93 -7.67
N ALA A 75 -19.09 -6.19 -7.80
CA ALA A 75 -18.17 -7.33 -7.73
C ALA A 75 -17.07 -7.25 -8.80
N SER A 76 -17.43 -6.87 -10.03
CA SER A 76 -16.50 -6.69 -11.14
C SER A 76 -15.53 -5.53 -10.90
N ALA A 77 -16.02 -4.39 -10.38
CA ALA A 77 -15.20 -3.23 -10.04
C ALA A 77 -14.21 -3.55 -8.91
N VAL A 78 -14.64 -4.29 -7.88
CA VAL A 78 -13.76 -4.75 -6.80
C VAL A 78 -12.68 -5.68 -7.36
N ALA A 79 -13.05 -6.69 -8.15
CA ALA A 79 -12.11 -7.62 -8.74
C ALA A 79 -11.07 -6.91 -9.62
N PHE A 80 -11.54 -6.01 -10.49
CA PHE A 80 -10.68 -5.23 -11.38
C PHE A 80 -9.76 -4.27 -10.60
N GLY A 81 -10.29 -3.55 -9.61
CA GLY A 81 -9.52 -2.63 -8.80
C GLY A 81 -8.43 -3.32 -7.98
N LEU A 82 -8.73 -4.50 -7.41
CA LEU A 82 -7.74 -5.33 -6.72
C LEU A 82 -6.64 -5.82 -7.68
N ALA A 83 -7.02 -6.31 -8.86
CA ALA A 83 -6.08 -6.75 -9.88
C ALA A 83 -5.18 -5.61 -10.35
N LEU A 84 -5.77 -4.44 -10.66
CA LEU A 84 -5.05 -3.25 -11.08
C LEU A 84 -4.08 -2.76 -10.01
N PHE A 85 -4.51 -2.71 -8.74
CA PHE A 85 -3.64 -2.37 -7.61
C PHE A 85 -2.40 -3.27 -7.54
N LYS A 86 -2.58 -4.59 -7.73
CA LYS A 86 -1.48 -5.57 -7.75
C LYS A 86 -0.57 -5.39 -8.96
N CYS A 87 -1.13 -5.20 -10.16
CA CYS A 87 -0.37 -4.95 -11.39
C CYS A 87 0.49 -3.69 -11.30
N LEU A 88 0.01 -2.65 -10.60
CA LEU A 88 0.76 -1.42 -10.32
C LEU A 88 1.81 -1.57 -9.19
N GLY A 89 2.02 -2.79 -8.70
CA GLY A 89 3.04 -3.13 -7.71
C GLY A 89 2.62 -2.86 -6.26
N GLY A 90 1.32 -2.69 -6.02
CA GLY A 90 0.75 -2.52 -4.68
C GLY A 90 0.86 -3.79 -3.85
N THR A 91 1.03 -3.62 -2.54
CA THR A 91 0.90 -4.68 -1.56
C THR A 91 -0.13 -4.25 -0.54
N PHE A 92 -1.00 -5.16 -0.09
CA PHE A 92 -2.09 -4.78 0.80
C PHE A 92 -1.56 -4.29 2.15
N GLY A 93 -0.59 -5.00 2.74
CA GLY A 93 0.13 -4.53 3.93
C GLY A 93 0.91 -3.22 3.74
N GLY A 94 1.20 -2.83 2.49
CA GLY A 94 1.84 -1.57 2.14
C GLY A 94 0.96 -0.32 2.36
N ILE A 95 -0.32 -0.53 2.66
CA ILE A 95 -1.29 0.55 2.96
C ILE A 95 -1.22 0.92 4.45
N ALA A 96 -0.86 -0.03 5.32
CA ALA A 96 -0.75 0.20 6.76
C ALA A 96 0.44 1.12 7.07
N PRO A 97 0.39 1.92 8.16
CA PRO A 97 1.55 2.68 8.58
C PRO A 97 2.67 1.75 9.06
N SER A 98 3.91 2.23 9.08
CA SER A 98 5.07 1.42 9.50
C SER A 98 5.42 1.62 10.97
N LEU A 99 5.71 0.54 11.70
CA LEU A 99 6.40 0.65 12.99
C LEU A 99 7.90 0.78 12.72
N ILE A 100 8.52 1.86 13.20
CA ILE A 100 9.89 2.21 12.80
C ILE A 100 10.93 1.20 13.29
N ASP A 101 10.64 0.51 14.39
CA ASP A 101 11.47 -0.50 15.04
C ASP A 101 11.25 -1.93 14.47
N ASN A 102 10.42 -2.05 13.43
CA ASN A 102 10.06 -3.29 12.75
C ASN A 102 10.16 -3.16 11.23
N LEU A 103 9.89 -4.26 10.50
CA LEU A 103 9.77 -4.25 9.05
C LEU A 103 8.65 -3.29 8.64
N GLY A 104 8.98 -2.30 7.81
CA GLY A 104 8.01 -1.33 7.33
C GLY A 104 7.13 -1.84 6.20
N ALA A 105 6.13 -1.04 5.86
CA ALA A 105 5.15 -1.25 4.79
C ALA A 105 5.77 -1.43 3.40
N PHE A 106 6.98 -0.90 3.20
CA PHE A 106 7.72 -0.97 1.94
C PHE A 106 8.86 -1.98 1.99
N SER A 107 8.97 -2.77 3.07
CA SER A 107 9.96 -3.83 3.15
C SER A 107 9.66 -4.91 2.11
N ARG A 108 10.71 -5.37 1.43
CA ARG A 108 10.63 -6.45 0.45
C ARG A 108 11.77 -7.40 0.72
N PHE A 109 11.45 -8.68 0.90
CA PHE A 109 12.49 -9.70 1.11
C PHE A 109 13.53 -9.72 -0.02
N LYS A 110 13.07 -9.57 -1.28
CA LYS A 110 13.96 -9.45 -2.45
C LYS A 110 14.82 -8.18 -2.49
N ALA A 111 14.48 -7.17 -1.68
CA ALA A 111 15.23 -5.93 -1.52
C ALA A 111 15.97 -5.92 -0.17
N SER A 112 16.60 -7.04 0.18
CA SER A 112 17.32 -7.19 1.43
C SER A 112 18.50 -8.14 1.28
N LEU A 113 19.50 -7.99 2.14
CA LEU A 113 20.67 -8.84 2.22
C LEU A 113 20.66 -9.59 3.57
N PRO A 114 21.10 -10.86 3.65
CA PRO A 114 21.38 -11.48 4.95
C PRO A 114 22.32 -10.61 5.79
N ALA A 115 22.08 -10.50 7.10
CA ALA A 115 22.91 -9.71 7.98
C ALA A 115 23.44 -10.58 9.12
N THR A 116 24.65 -10.26 9.57
CA THR A 116 25.22 -10.78 10.81
C THR A 116 25.00 -9.79 11.96
N LEU A 117 25.51 -10.10 13.14
CA LEU A 117 25.53 -9.16 14.28
C LEU A 117 26.51 -8.00 14.08
N LEU A 118 27.33 -8.03 13.03
CA LEU A 118 28.27 -6.98 12.67
C LEU A 118 27.58 -5.91 11.81
N TYR A 119 28.18 -4.73 11.76
CA TYR A 119 27.76 -3.68 10.82
C TYR A 119 28.08 -4.08 9.38
N ALA A 120 27.30 -3.53 8.44
CA ALA A 120 27.48 -3.78 7.02
C ALA A 120 28.86 -3.33 6.53
N THR A 121 29.50 -4.17 5.71
CA THR A 121 30.76 -3.85 5.01
C THR A 121 30.54 -2.78 3.94
N THR A 122 31.61 -2.27 3.34
CA THR A 122 31.53 -1.29 2.25
C THR A 122 30.77 -1.84 1.04
N GLU A 123 31.01 -3.10 0.70
CA GLU A 123 30.37 -3.81 -0.41
C GLU A 123 28.87 -3.99 -0.13
N GLU A 124 28.52 -4.45 1.08
CA GLU A 124 27.13 -4.62 1.50
C GLU A 124 26.36 -3.29 1.50
N ARG A 125 26.99 -2.20 1.93
CA ARG A 125 26.42 -0.84 1.85
C ARG A 125 26.20 -0.42 0.40
N GLY A 126 27.12 -0.73 -0.51
CA GLY A 126 26.97 -0.50 -1.94
C GLY A 126 25.73 -1.21 -2.50
N VAL A 127 25.57 -2.50 -2.18
CA VAL A 127 24.41 -3.31 -2.58
C VAL A 127 23.11 -2.73 -1.99
N ILE A 128 23.09 -2.39 -0.70
CA ILE A 128 21.91 -1.81 -0.07
C ILE A 128 21.55 -0.46 -0.69
N ASN A 129 22.52 0.36 -1.04
CA ASN A 129 22.26 1.63 -1.69
C ASN A 129 21.60 1.43 -3.06
N ALA A 130 22.11 0.51 -3.88
CA ALA A 130 21.49 0.15 -5.17
C ALA A 130 20.07 -0.44 -5.00
N LEU A 131 19.84 -1.27 -3.99
CA LEU A 131 18.51 -1.78 -3.65
C LEU A 131 17.58 -0.65 -3.21
N GLY A 132 18.06 0.32 -2.44
CA GLY A 132 17.31 1.48 -1.99
C GLY A 132 16.94 2.42 -3.13
N GLU A 133 17.83 2.65 -4.09
CA GLU A 133 17.54 3.43 -5.30
C GLU A 133 16.42 2.78 -6.14
N THR A 134 16.44 1.44 -6.22
CA THR A 134 15.46 0.66 -6.99
C THR A 134 14.11 0.56 -6.28
N TYR A 135 14.11 0.20 -5.00
CA TYR A 135 12.90 -0.17 -4.25
C TYR A 135 12.41 0.92 -3.31
N GLY A 136 13.31 1.77 -2.81
CA GLY A 136 13.04 2.80 -1.81
C GLY A 136 13.32 2.36 -0.39
N CYS A 137 13.19 3.31 0.54
CA CYS A 137 13.28 3.05 1.97
C CYS A 137 12.22 2.05 2.42
N HIS A 138 12.61 1.01 3.17
CA HIS A 138 11.70 -0.04 3.65
C HIS A 138 10.61 0.48 4.60
N SER A 139 10.86 1.61 5.30
CA SER A 139 9.92 2.20 6.25
C SER A 139 8.99 3.25 5.65
N CYS A 140 9.42 4.00 4.62
CA CYS A 140 8.63 5.14 4.12
C CYS A 140 8.51 5.23 2.59
N GLY A 141 9.11 4.30 1.85
CA GLY A 141 9.00 4.19 0.40
C GLY A 141 9.77 5.24 -0.41
N ARG A 142 10.43 6.22 0.23
CA ARG A 142 11.19 7.28 -0.45
C ARG A 142 12.33 6.69 -1.29
N ARG A 143 12.46 7.17 -2.54
CA ARG A 143 13.49 6.77 -3.52
C ARG A 143 14.51 7.87 -3.89
N ALA A 144 14.02 9.08 -4.15
CA ALA A 144 14.82 10.14 -4.75
C ALA A 144 15.79 10.81 -3.75
N GLY A 145 17.02 11.06 -4.21
CA GLY A 145 18.02 11.90 -3.53
C GLY A 145 18.49 11.41 -2.16
N ALA A 146 18.26 10.13 -1.84
CA ALA A 146 18.59 9.55 -0.54
C ALA A 146 19.78 8.59 -0.66
N LYS A 147 20.76 8.75 0.23
CA LYS A 147 21.67 7.65 0.60
C LYS A 147 20.95 6.72 1.56
N TYR A 148 21.13 5.41 1.39
CA TYR A 148 20.49 4.39 2.22
C TYR A 148 21.47 3.78 3.22
N ASN A 149 21.01 3.63 4.45
CA ASN A 149 21.68 2.87 5.48
C ASN A 149 21.27 1.39 5.35
N ALA A 150 22.23 0.50 5.60
CA ALA A 150 21.98 -0.93 5.80
C ALA A 150 21.40 -1.15 7.19
N ASP A 151 20.07 -1.06 7.28
CA ASP A 151 19.34 -1.17 8.53
C ASP A 151 19.14 -2.64 8.93
N HIS A 152 19.53 -3.00 10.16
CA HIS A 152 19.33 -4.34 10.70
C HIS A 152 17.88 -4.53 11.12
N MET A 153 17.19 -5.49 10.52
CA MET A 153 15.84 -5.88 10.95
C MET A 153 15.77 -7.36 11.33
N PRO A 154 15.33 -7.70 12.57
CA PRO A 154 15.03 -6.78 13.70
C PRO A 154 16.27 -6.01 14.18
N PRO A 155 16.14 -4.87 14.91
CA PRO A 155 17.29 -4.14 15.45
C PRO A 155 18.22 -4.99 16.33
N LEU A 156 19.53 -4.72 16.26
CA LEU A 156 20.57 -5.47 16.99
C LEU A 156 20.29 -5.58 18.50
N LYS A 157 19.80 -4.52 19.13
CA LYS A 157 19.42 -4.50 20.55
C LYS A 157 18.45 -5.63 20.89
N TYR A 158 17.44 -5.83 20.06
CA TYR A 158 16.41 -6.84 20.29
C TYR A 158 16.91 -8.25 20.00
N VAL A 159 17.75 -8.42 18.98
CA VAL A 159 18.33 -9.73 18.65
C VAL A 159 19.31 -10.20 19.72
N LYS A 160 20.20 -9.32 20.21
CA LYS A 160 21.10 -9.65 21.34
C LYS A 160 20.32 -10.04 22.59
N LYS A 161 19.27 -9.27 22.94
CA LYS A 161 18.39 -9.58 24.08
C LYS A 161 17.63 -10.90 23.89
N ALA A 162 17.15 -11.19 22.68
CA ALA A 162 16.44 -12.43 22.39
C ALA A 162 17.39 -13.65 22.48
N ASN A 163 18.55 -13.60 21.83
CA ASN A 163 19.52 -14.70 21.80
C ASN A 163 20.22 -14.93 23.15
N ALA A 164 20.17 -13.96 24.07
CA ALA A 164 20.65 -14.15 25.44
C ALA A 164 19.75 -15.04 26.31
N ARG A 165 18.51 -15.35 25.88
CA ARG A 165 17.58 -16.20 26.65
C ARG A 165 18.11 -17.63 26.76
N LEU A 166 18.10 -18.19 27.97
CA LEU A 166 18.67 -19.51 28.26
C LEU A 166 18.14 -20.61 27.33
N TRP A 167 16.82 -20.70 27.15
CA TRP A 167 16.22 -21.73 26.30
C TRP A 167 16.68 -21.64 24.83
N ARG A 168 17.00 -20.45 24.32
CA ARG A 168 17.54 -20.29 22.95
C ARG A 168 18.99 -20.73 22.87
N ARG A 169 19.77 -20.52 23.93
CA ARG A 169 21.14 -21.03 24.02
C ARG A 169 21.15 -22.55 24.08
N VAL A 170 20.26 -23.15 24.87
CA VAL A 170 20.14 -24.60 25.01
C VAL A 170 19.64 -25.25 23.72
N THR A 171 18.66 -24.65 23.03
CA THR A 171 18.11 -25.20 21.78
C THR A 171 18.91 -24.83 20.53
N GLY A 172 19.90 -23.94 20.62
CA GLY A 172 20.63 -23.39 19.47
C GLY A 172 19.80 -22.50 18.55
N LEU A 173 18.55 -22.16 18.91
CA LEU A 173 17.63 -21.39 18.07
C LEU A 173 17.93 -19.89 18.14
N THR A 174 18.71 -19.39 17.19
CA THR A 174 19.05 -17.96 17.06
C THR A 174 18.05 -17.18 16.20
N VAL A 175 17.74 -15.95 16.59
CA VAL A 175 17.05 -14.99 15.74
C VAL A 175 18.01 -14.47 14.67
N THR A 176 17.63 -14.60 13.41
CA THR A 176 18.38 -14.10 12.26
C THR A 176 17.99 -12.66 11.92
N GLN A 177 18.90 -11.95 11.23
CA GLN A 177 18.71 -10.57 10.79
C GLN A 177 18.95 -10.43 9.30
N ARG A 178 18.41 -9.35 8.74
CA ARG A 178 18.68 -8.94 7.36
C ARG A 178 18.88 -7.43 7.29
N PHE A 179 19.67 -6.98 6.34
CA PHE A 179 19.81 -5.58 5.98
C PHE A 179 18.70 -5.16 5.03
N TYR A 180 18.05 -4.05 5.34
CA TYR A 180 17.09 -3.39 4.46
C TYR A 180 17.53 -1.95 4.17
N PRO A 181 17.24 -1.41 2.98
CA PRO A 181 17.53 -0.02 2.67
C PRO A 181 16.65 0.92 3.51
N GLN A 182 17.26 1.78 4.32
CA GLN A 182 16.54 2.78 5.10
C GLN A 182 17.12 4.17 4.87
N CYS A 183 16.26 5.16 4.61
CA CYS A 183 16.74 6.54 4.45
C CYS A 183 17.19 7.12 5.79
N LYS A 184 18.17 8.04 5.76
CA LYS A 184 18.71 8.69 6.97
C LYS A 184 17.63 9.24 7.93
N PRO A 185 16.58 9.97 7.50
CA PRO A 185 15.56 10.45 8.41
C PRO A 185 14.81 9.33 9.17
N CYS A 186 14.52 8.22 8.50
CA CYS A 186 13.89 7.06 9.16
C CYS A 186 14.85 6.36 10.11
N SER A 187 16.12 6.22 9.71
CA SER A 187 17.17 5.62 10.53
C SER A 187 17.46 6.42 11.80
N ASP A 188 17.51 7.76 11.71
CA ASP A 188 17.71 8.64 12.87
C ASP A 188 16.56 8.52 13.88
N ILE A 189 15.30 8.46 13.41
CA ILE A 189 14.12 8.25 14.27
C ILE A 189 14.17 6.85 14.90
N GLN A 190 14.47 5.82 14.11
CA GLN A 190 14.57 4.46 14.61
C GLN A 190 15.61 4.35 15.74
N ALA A 191 16.78 4.94 15.56
CA ALA A 191 17.83 4.93 16.57
C ALA A 191 17.35 5.55 17.90
N GLN A 192 16.60 6.65 17.85
CA GLN A 192 16.01 7.25 19.06
C GLN A 192 14.99 6.32 19.72
N VAL A 193 14.07 5.75 18.93
CA VAL A 193 12.99 4.88 19.40
C VAL A 193 13.54 3.58 20.01
N VAL A 194 14.50 2.93 19.34
CA VAL A 194 15.13 1.70 19.83
C VAL A 194 15.94 1.97 21.11
N ARG A 195 16.64 3.11 21.20
CA ARG A 195 17.37 3.49 22.43
C ARG A 195 16.40 3.64 23.61
N ALA A 196 15.30 4.36 23.40
CA ALA A 196 14.30 4.62 24.42
C ALA A 196 13.36 3.44 24.74
N ASP A 197 13.50 2.29 24.05
CA ASP A 197 12.50 1.19 24.09
C ASP A 197 11.07 1.69 23.81
N GLY A 198 10.95 2.74 22.99
CA GLY A 198 9.68 3.35 22.63
C GLY A 198 9.01 2.67 21.45
N ARG A 199 7.86 3.22 21.04
CA ARG A 199 7.17 2.84 19.81
C ARG A 199 6.86 4.09 19.00
N PHE A 200 7.10 4.04 17.69
CA PHE A 200 6.78 5.13 16.79
C PHE A 200 6.16 4.60 15.49
N VAL A 201 4.97 5.12 15.19
CA VAL A 201 4.20 4.78 13.99
C VAL A 201 4.48 5.85 12.92
N LYS A 202 5.09 5.42 11.81
CA LYS A 202 5.38 6.25 10.65
C LYS A 202 4.25 6.14 9.63
N TYR A 203 3.47 7.21 9.55
CA TYR A 203 2.49 7.42 8.49
C TYR A 203 3.17 7.80 7.17
N HIS A 204 2.63 7.32 6.06
CA HIS A 204 3.14 7.50 4.71
C HIS A 204 2.52 8.73 4.08
N HIS A 205 3.39 9.64 3.63
CA HIS A 205 2.99 10.94 3.13
C HIS A 205 2.32 10.82 1.76
N PRO A 206 1.23 11.56 1.48
CA PRO A 206 0.53 11.52 0.19
C PRO A 206 1.42 11.93 -1.00
N LEU A 207 2.45 12.75 -0.75
CA LEU A 207 3.42 13.16 -1.77
C LEU A 207 4.42 12.05 -2.15
N THR A 208 4.52 10.97 -1.38
CA THR A 208 5.25 9.78 -1.82
C THR A 208 4.33 8.97 -2.75
N VAL A 209 4.19 9.46 -3.99
CA VAL A 209 3.28 8.84 -4.96
C VAL A 209 3.91 7.58 -5.52
N HIS A 210 3.27 6.44 -5.27
CA HIS A 210 3.57 5.18 -5.92
C HIS A 210 2.55 4.91 -7.04
N ARG A 211 2.95 4.11 -8.03
CA ARG A 211 2.11 3.79 -9.20
C ARG A 211 0.72 3.28 -8.81
N TYR A 212 0.63 2.44 -7.79
CA TYR A 212 -0.65 1.88 -7.31
C TYR A 212 -1.60 2.92 -6.70
N HIS A 213 -1.16 4.15 -6.41
CA HIS A 213 -2.08 5.23 -6.03
C HIS A 213 -2.95 5.68 -7.22
N ALA A 214 -2.55 5.41 -8.45
CA ALA A 214 -3.34 5.70 -9.65
C ALA A 214 -4.51 4.72 -9.85
N THR A 215 -4.62 3.64 -9.06
CA THR A 215 -5.66 2.60 -9.23
C THR A 215 -7.08 3.19 -9.32
N GLY A 216 -7.45 4.07 -8.38
CA GLY A 216 -8.79 4.66 -8.37
C GLY A 216 -9.06 5.53 -9.59
N LEU A 217 -8.09 6.37 -9.98
CA LEU A 217 -8.22 7.23 -11.18
C LEU A 217 -8.37 6.39 -12.45
N LEU A 218 -7.55 5.35 -12.61
CA LEU A 218 -7.58 4.47 -13.77
C LEU A 218 -8.88 3.65 -13.82
N LEU A 219 -9.43 3.25 -12.66
CA LEU A 219 -10.72 2.58 -12.60
C LEU A 219 -11.84 3.52 -13.05
N VAL A 220 -11.88 4.76 -12.56
CA VAL A 220 -12.85 5.77 -12.99
C VAL A 220 -12.77 6.00 -14.50
N ALA A 221 -11.57 6.28 -15.01
CA ALA A 221 -11.35 6.52 -16.43
C ALA A 221 -11.74 5.31 -17.29
N GLY A 222 -11.42 4.09 -16.84
CA GLY A 222 -11.76 2.86 -17.54
C GLY A 222 -13.27 2.63 -17.62
N VAL A 223 -14.01 2.83 -16.52
CA VAL A 223 -15.47 2.70 -16.49
C VAL A 223 -16.12 3.71 -17.43
N LEU A 224 -15.71 4.98 -17.38
CA LEU A 224 -16.26 6.02 -18.26
C LEU A 224 -16.00 5.71 -19.74
N CYS A 225 -14.78 5.27 -20.09
CA CYS A 225 -14.41 4.91 -21.45
C CYS A 225 -15.23 3.72 -21.99
N LEU A 226 -15.41 2.65 -21.18
CA LEU A 226 -16.20 1.49 -21.57
C LEU A 226 -17.68 1.84 -21.79
N ARG A 227 -18.23 2.74 -20.97
CA ARG A 227 -19.62 3.20 -21.14
C ARG A 227 -19.81 3.96 -22.43
N GLU A 228 -18.90 4.88 -22.75
CA GLU A 228 -18.98 5.63 -23.99
C GLU A 228 -18.84 4.72 -25.21
N TYR A 229 -17.91 3.76 -25.16
CA TYR A 229 -17.78 2.73 -26.18
C TYR A 229 -19.06 1.89 -26.37
N ALA A 230 -19.72 1.49 -25.27
CA ALA A 230 -20.96 0.73 -25.33
C ALA A 230 -22.12 1.54 -25.95
N ARG A 231 -22.21 2.84 -25.64
CA ARG A 231 -23.19 3.77 -26.25
C ARG A 231 -22.98 3.87 -27.75
N GLU A 232 -21.76 4.14 -28.19
CA GLU A 232 -21.42 4.20 -29.62
C GLU A 232 -21.76 2.90 -30.35
N ARG A 233 -21.42 1.75 -29.76
CA ARG A 233 -21.70 0.44 -30.35
C ARG A 233 -23.21 0.22 -30.52
N THR A 234 -24.01 0.62 -29.54
CA THR A 234 -25.47 0.49 -29.58
C THR A 234 -26.07 1.42 -30.64
N ALA A 235 -25.59 2.67 -30.71
CA ALA A 235 -26.01 3.63 -31.73
C ALA A 235 -25.70 3.13 -33.16
N ARG A 236 -24.50 2.59 -33.39
CA ARG A 236 -24.12 1.98 -34.68
C ARG A 236 -24.98 0.77 -35.04
N ALA A 237 -25.31 -0.07 -34.06
CA ALA A 237 -26.18 -1.23 -34.29
C ALA A 237 -27.62 -0.82 -34.64
N ALA A 238 -28.13 0.24 -34.01
CA ALA A 238 -29.45 0.80 -34.33
C ALA A 238 -29.51 1.37 -35.75
N LEU A 239 -28.48 2.14 -36.17
CA LEU A 239 -28.39 2.68 -37.53
C LEU A 239 -28.39 1.56 -38.59
N ARG A 240 -27.58 0.51 -38.41
CA ARG A 240 -27.55 -0.65 -39.31
C ARG A 240 -28.87 -1.41 -39.41
N LYS A 241 -29.72 -1.34 -38.39
CA LYS A 241 -31.05 -1.95 -38.40
C LYS A 241 -32.06 -1.09 -39.13
N ALA A 242 -31.90 0.24 -39.12
CA ALA A 242 -32.77 1.17 -39.84
C ALA A 242 -32.50 1.19 -41.36
N GLU A 243 -31.32 0.78 -41.80
CA GLU A 243 -30.94 0.65 -43.22
C GLU A 243 -31.46 -0.64 -43.90
N LYS A 244 -32.05 -1.56 -43.14
CA LYS A 244 -32.59 -2.84 -43.63
C LYS A 244 -34.12 -2.82 -43.63
#